data_AF-A0A2T5PQA9-F1
#
_entry.id   AF-A0A2T5PQA9-F1
#
_cell.length_a   1.000
_cell.length_b   1.000
_cell.length_c   1.000
_cell.angle_alpha   90.00
_cell.angle_beta   90.00
_cell.angle_gamma   90.00
#
_symmetry.space_group_name_H-M   'P 1'
#
loop_
_entity.id
_entity.type
_entity.pdbx_description
1 polymer ?
#
loop_
_entity_poly.entity_id
_entity_poly.type
_entity_poly.pdbx_seq_one_letter_code
_entity_poly.pdbx_strand_id
1 'polypeptide(L)'
;MALGRHFRAERELRADDRCKRYNITDEELALTIAKKIPGDRLNAIVTAVGMVQQVRAMNEGTTPIADAVDEILDLRRVRTAGKTLTC
;
A
#
# COMPACT_ATOMS: atom_id res chain seq x y z
N MET A 1 10.81 24.08 0.51
CA MET A 1 10.61 22.65 0.14
C MET A 1 10.30 21.74 1.35
N ALA A 2 9.74 22.23 2.46
CA ALA A 2 9.43 21.39 3.64
C ALA A 2 7.99 20.83 3.64
N LEU A 3 7.01 21.59 3.13
CA LEU A 3 5.58 21.23 3.17
C LEU A 3 5.23 19.91 2.45
N GLY A 4 5.90 19.61 1.34
CA GLY A 4 5.64 18.38 0.57
C GLY A 4 6.05 17.09 1.28
N ARG A 5 7.04 17.16 2.19
CA ARG A 5 7.47 15.99 2.99
C ARG A 5 6.47 15.69 4.10
N HIS A 6 5.96 16.72 4.78
CA HIS A 6 4.95 16.57 5.84
C HIS A 6 3.64 15.98 5.31
N PHE A 7 3.15 16.48 4.17
CA PHE A 7 1.91 15.97 3.57
C PHE A 7 1.99 14.48 3.20
N ARG A 8 3.14 14.02 2.72
CA ARG A 8 3.31 12.60 2.38
C ARG A 8 3.46 11.72 3.63
N ALA A 9 4.19 12.17 4.64
CA ALA A 9 4.27 11.46 5.92
C ALA A 9 2.89 11.28 6.57
N GLU A 10 2.02 12.30 6.51
CA GLU A 10 0.64 12.17 6.96
C GLU A 10 -0.19 11.17 6.14
N ARG A 11 -0.01 11.12 4.80
CA ARG A 11 -0.69 10.13 3.96
C ARG A 11 -0.29 8.70 4.35
N GLU A 12 0.98 8.47 4.63
CA GLU A 12 1.49 7.16 5.05
C GLU A 12 0.97 6.74 6.43
N LEU A 13 0.93 7.66 7.40
CA LEU A 13 0.31 7.40 8.71
C LEU A 13 -1.18 7.04 8.57
N ARG A 14 -1.91 7.78 7.72
CA ARG A 14 -3.32 7.45 7.43
C ARG A 14 -3.47 6.12 6.68
N ALA A 15 -2.46 5.69 5.94
CA ALA A 15 -2.47 4.40 5.26
C ALA A 15 -2.36 3.25 6.27
N ASP A 16 -1.48 3.36 7.26
CA ASP A 16 -1.36 2.38 8.37
C ASP A 16 -2.68 2.23 9.14
N ASP A 17 -3.35 3.36 9.45
CA ASP A 17 -4.68 3.34 10.08
C ASP A 17 -5.74 2.64 9.21
N ARG A 18 -5.67 2.81 7.88
CA ARG A 18 -6.56 2.14 6.93
C ARG A 18 -6.25 0.64 6.82
N CYS A 19 -4.99 0.23 6.87
CA CYS A 19 -4.63 -1.19 6.89
C CYS A 19 -5.29 -1.90 8.07
N LYS A 20 -5.19 -1.32 9.26
CA LYS A 20 -5.84 -1.82 10.49
C LYS A 20 -7.36 -1.81 10.36
N ARG A 21 -7.95 -0.73 9.87
CA ARG A 21 -9.41 -0.58 9.73
C ARG A 21 -10.02 -1.59 8.76
N TYR A 22 -9.31 -1.91 7.68
CA TYR A 22 -9.82 -2.77 6.60
C TYR A 22 -9.20 -4.18 6.59
N ASN A 23 -8.47 -4.56 7.65
CA ASN A 23 -7.78 -5.84 7.75
C ASN A 23 -6.97 -6.17 6.49
N ILE A 24 -6.18 -5.20 6.01
CA ILE A 24 -5.24 -5.42 4.91
C ILE A 24 -3.98 -6.05 5.52
N THR A 25 -3.57 -7.21 5.01
CA THR A 25 -2.38 -7.89 5.55
C THR A 25 -1.10 -7.34 4.95
N ASP A 26 0.00 -7.51 5.67
CA ASP A 26 1.35 -7.14 5.20
C ASP A 26 1.71 -7.87 3.90
N GLU A 27 1.22 -9.11 3.73
CA GLU A 27 1.38 -9.89 2.51
C GLU A 27 0.64 -9.25 1.32
N GLU A 28 -0.62 -8.82 1.50
CA GLU A 28 -1.40 -8.14 0.46
C GLU A 28 -0.72 -6.82 0.04
N LEU A 29 -0.18 -6.07 1.00
CA LEU A 29 0.58 -4.85 0.76
C LEU A 29 1.87 -5.14 -0.02
N ALA A 30 2.69 -6.07 0.46
CA ALA A 30 3.95 -6.42 -0.16
C ALA A 30 3.76 -6.91 -1.60
N LEU A 31 2.75 -7.74 -1.85
CA LEU A 31 2.43 -8.21 -3.20
C LEU A 31 1.98 -7.08 -4.13
N THR A 32 1.22 -6.12 -3.62
CA THR A 32 0.74 -4.97 -4.42
C THR A 32 1.89 -4.01 -4.74
N ILE A 33 2.79 -3.77 -3.78
CA ILE A 33 4.00 -2.98 -3.97
C ILE A 33 4.94 -3.67 -4.97
N ALA A 34 5.16 -4.97 -4.83
CA ALA A 34 6.08 -5.74 -5.68
C ALA A 34 5.73 -5.66 -7.17
N LYS A 35 4.44 -5.55 -7.54
CA LYS A 35 4.01 -5.38 -8.94
C LYS A 35 4.55 -4.10 -9.60
N LYS A 36 4.84 -3.07 -8.81
CA LYS A 36 5.33 -1.77 -9.28
C LYS A 36 6.86 -1.72 -9.31
N ILE A 37 7.54 -2.72 -8.76
CA ILE A 37 9.00 -2.82 -8.76
C ILE A 37 9.43 -3.56 -10.03
N PRO A 38 10.18 -2.91 -10.94
CA PRO A 38 10.70 -3.58 -12.12
C PRO A 38 11.81 -4.57 -11.74
N GLY A 39 11.86 -5.72 -12.39
CA GLY A 39 12.91 -6.71 -12.21
C GLY A 39 12.37 -8.12 -11.94
N ASP A 40 13.23 -8.97 -11.38
CA ASP A 40 12.85 -10.33 -11.01
C ASP A 40 11.78 -10.34 -9.92
N ARG A 41 10.81 -11.24 -10.06
CA ARG A 41 9.62 -11.30 -9.21
C ARG A 41 9.96 -11.64 -7.77
N LEU A 42 10.93 -12.52 -7.52
CA LEU A 42 11.33 -12.86 -6.17
C LEU A 42 12.04 -11.67 -5.50
N ASN A 43 12.94 -11.02 -6.23
CA ASN A 43 13.64 -9.84 -5.72
C ASN A 43 12.68 -8.67 -5.43
N ALA A 44 11.68 -8.47 -6.29
CA ALA A 44 10.62 -7.48 -6.08
C ALA A 44 9.80 -7.77 -4.81
N ILE A 45 9.44 -9.04 -4.56
CA ILE A 45 8.71 -9.45 -3.36
C ILE A 45 9.55 -9.23 -2.10
N VAL A 46 10.82 -9.67 -2.10
CA VAL A 46 11.73 -9.49 -0.96
C VAL A 46 11.92 -8.00 -0.66
N THR A 47 12.10 -7.18 -1.70
CA THR A 47 12.20 -5.73 -1.56
C THR A 47 10.92 -5.13 -0.99
N ALA A 48 9.76 -5.54 -1.47
CA ALA A 48 8.47 -5.04 -1.00
C ALA A 48 8.17 -5.45 0.45
N VAL A 49 8.51 -6.68 0.85
CA VAL A 49 8.42 -7.11 2.25
C VAL A 49 9.35 -6.28 3.12
N GLY A 50 10.59 -6.05 2.67
CA GLY A 50 11.54 -5.16 3.32
C GLY A 50 10.98 -3.75 3.49
N MET A 51 10.31 -3.20 2.46
CA MET A 51 9.64 -1.90 2.54
C MET A 51 8.51 -1.91 3.58
N VAL A 52 7.60 -2.89 3.54
CA VAL A 52 6.49 -3.00 4.51
C VAL A 52 7.01 -3.08 5.94
N GLN A 53 8.07 -3.86 6.18
CA GLN A 53 8.69 -3.99 7.50
C GLN A 53 9.50 -2.75 7.92
N GLN A 54 10.18 -2.09 6.98
CA GLN A 54 11.00 -0.90 7.22
C GLN A 54 10.23 0.43 7.19
N VAL A 55 8.94 0.41 6.86
CA VAL A 55 8.10 1.62 6.80
C VAL A 55 7.97 2.35 8.13
N ARG A 56 8.36 1.76 9.26
CA ARG A 56 8.47 2.52 10.51
C ARG A 56 9.72 3.40 10.62
N ALA A 57 10.70 3.25 9.73
CA ALA A 57 12.00 3.92 9.85
C ALA A 57 12.26 5.01 8.79
N MET A 58 11.56 5.04 7.65
CA MET A 58 11.75 6.09 6.65
C MET A 58 10.77 7.25 6.84
N ASN A 59 11.15 8.17 7.72
CA ASN A 59 10.56 9.50 7.95
C ASN A 59 10.54 10.43 6.70
N GLU A 60 10.71 9.90 5.48
CA GLU A 60 10.86 10.68 4.25
C GLU A 60 9.57 10.78 3.42
N GLY A 61 8.50 10.08 3.80
CA GLY A 61 7.19 10.17 3.13
C GLY A 61 7.23 9.71 1.66
N THR A 62 8.14 8.80 1.31
CA THR A 62 8.30 8.27 -0.06
C THR A 62 7.93 6.79 -0.17
N THR A 63 7.34 6.21 0.88
CA THR A 63 6.96 4.80 0.88
C THR A 63 5.74 4.56 -0.01
N PRO A 64 5.66 3.41 -0.72
CA PRO A 64 4.57 3.11 -1.65
C PRO A 64 3.30 2.58 -0.97
N ILE A 65 3.17 2.65 0.36
CA ILE A 65 2.08 1.99 1.10
C ILE A 65 0.76 2.70 0.90
N ALA A 66 0.70 4.03 0.97
CA ALA A 66 -0.57 4.72 0.79
C ALA A 66 -1.22 4.39 -0.57
N ASP A 67 -0.40 4.34 -1.62
CA ASP A 67 -0.88 4.03 -2.96
C ASP A 67 -1.24 2.54 -3.13
N ALA A 68 -0.53 1.62 -2.44
CA ALA A 68 -0.89 0.21 -2.42
C ALA A 68 -2.20 -0.05 -1.65
N VAL A 69 -2.41 0.63 -0.53
CA VAL A 69 -3.67 0.58 0.24
C VAL A 69 -4.84 1.09 -0.61
N ASP A 70 -4.67 2.22 -1.29
CA ASP A 70 -5.70 2.80 -2.15
C ASP A 70 -6.10 1.81 -3.26
N GLU A 71 -5.12 1.18 -3.91
CA GLU A 71 -5.34 0.17 -4.94
C GLU A 71 -6.09 -1.07 -4.42
N ILE A 72 -5.71 -1.59 -3.25
CA ILE A 72 -6.39 -2.75 -2.63
C ILE A 72 -7.85 -2.40 -2.30
N LEU A 73 -8.10 -1.21 -1.76
CA LEU A 73 -9.46 -0.77 -1.41
C LEU A 73 -10.33 -0.58 -2.64
N ASP A 74 -9.79 -0.01 -3.72
CA ASP A 74 -10.52 0.16 -4.97
C ASP A 74 -10.83 -1.18 -5.64
N LEU A 75 -9.87 -2.14 -5.65
CA LEU A 75 -10.13 -3.50 -6.12
C LEU A 75 -11.24 -4.19 -5.33
N ARG A 76 -11.25 -4.03 -3.99
CA ARG A 76 -12.31 -4.58 -3.14
C ARG A 76 -13.66 -3.93 -3.43
N ARG A 77 -13.73 -2.61 -3.62
CA ARG A 77 -14.96 -1.89 -4.00
C ARG A 77 -15.52 -2.37 -5.33
N VAL A 78 -14.68 -2.50 -6.36
CA VAL A 78 -15.09 -3.00 -7.68
C VAL A 78 -15.64 -4.42 -7.58
N ARG A 79 -15.01 -5.29 -6.79
CA ARG A 79 -15.47 -6.67 -6.57
C ARG A 79 -16.84 -6.73 -5.86
N THR A 80 -17.11 -5.80 -4.96
CA THR A 80 -18.42 -5.70 -4.28
C THR A 80 -19.50 -5.15 -5.23
N ALA A 81 -19.19 -4.13 -6.03
CA ALA A 81 -20.12 -3.55 -7.01
C ALA A 81 -20.44 -4.51 -8.17
N GLY A 82 -19.49 -5.34 -8.59
CA GLY A 82 -19.71 -6.36 -9.61
C GLY A 82 -20.63 -7.51 -9.15
N LYS A 83 -20.73 -7.76 -7.84
CA LYS A 83 -21.65 -8.77 -7.28
C LYS A 83 -23.10 -8.29 -7.15
N THR A 84 -23.34 -6.98 -7.14
CA THR A 84 -24.69 -6.40 -7.02
C THR A 84 -25.43 -6.27 -8.35
N LEU A 85 -24.80 -6.58 -9.49
CA LEU A 85 -25.40 -6.49 -10.83
C LEU A 85 -25.93 -7.81 -11.39
N THR A 86 -25.96 -8.88 -10.59
CA THR A 86 -26.64 -10.14 -10.92
C THR A 86 -27.84 -10.31 -10.01
N CYS A 87 -28.95 -9.63 -10.34
CA CYS A 87 -30.30 -9.90 -9.84
C CYS A 87 -31.25 -9.80 -11.03
#